data_AF-A0A815KP42-F1
#
_entry.id   AF-A0A815KP42-F1
#
_cell.length_a   1.000
_cell.length_b   1.000
_cell.length_c   1.000
_cell.angle_alpha   90.00
_cell.angle_beta   90.00
_cell.angle_gamma   90.00
#
_symmetry.space_group_name_H-M   'P 1'
#
loop_
_entity.id
_entity.type
_entity.pdbx_description
1 polymer ?
#
loop_
_entity_poly.entity_id
_entity_poly.type
_entity_poly.pdbx_seq_one_letter_code
_entity_poly.pdbx_strand_id
1 'polypeptide(L)'
;MITLNDNKPVWIRDNEHGFVIGKIQDITSDNITVQLNDNRKPLVVPYDSAFQAEEYDKDVDDNCALMYLNEATLLNNVRRRYKKDIIYNYVANILIAINPYKELRGVYSVDTMKKYNGKSLGVMPPHVFAIGMINFN
;
A
#
# COMPACT_ATOMS: atom_id res chain seq x y z
N MET A 1 16.30 14.96 -6.19
CA MET A 1 14.87 15.02 -6.58
C MET A 1 14.65 13.99 -7.66
N ILE A 2 13.70 13.07 -7.49
CA ILE A 2 13.40 12.06 -8.51
C ILE A 2 12.43 12.71 -9.50
N THR A 3 12.86 12.92 -10.74
CA THR A 3 12.07 13.60 -11.78
C THR A 3 10.96 12.68 -12.32
N LEU A 4 9.75 13.22 -12.42
CA LEU A 4 8.67 12.60 -13.20
C LEU A 4 9.03 12.74 -14.68
N ASN A 5 8.92 11.64 -15.44
CA ASN A 5 9.18 11.63 -16.87
C ASN A 5 7.91 11.18 -17.60
N ASP A 6 7.80 11.51 -18.87
CA ASP A 6 6.69 11.09 -19.73
C ASP A 6 6.49 9.56 -19.70
N ASN A 7 5.23 9.13 -19.79
CA ASN A 7 4.80 7.73 -19.76
C ASN A 7 5.05 6.98 -18.43
N LYS A 8 5.56 7.65 -17.37
CA LYS A 8 5.60 7.04 -16.03
C LYS A 8 4.20 6.93 -15.42
N PRO A 9 3.91 5.86 -14.67
CA PRO A 9 2.69 5.78 -13.89
C PRO A 9 2.75 6.77 -12.71
N VAL A 10 1.61 7.39 -12.40
CA VAL A 10 1.44 8.28 -11.26
C VAL A 10 0.10 8.05 -10.60
N TRP A 11 0.05 8.26 -9.28
CA TRP A 11 -1.18 8.30 -8.52
C TRP A 11 -1.67 9.74 -8.38
N ILE A 12 -2.96 9.95 -8.64
CA ILE A 12 -3.65 11.23 -8.52
C ILE A 12 -4.75 11.10 -7.47
N ARG A 13 -4.96 12.14 -6.66
CA ARG A 13 -6.07 12.17 -5.68
C ARG A 13 -7.42 12.12 -6.41
N ASP A 14 -8.34 11.31 -5.92
CA ASP A 14 -9.69 11.13 -6.44
C ASP A 14 -10.70 11.15 -5.28
N ASN A 15 -11.80 11.86 -5.46
CA ASN A 15 -12.77 12.08 -4.38
C ASN A 15 -13.55 10.81 -4.00
N GLU A 16 -13.64 9.83 -4.90
CA GLU A 16 -14.43 8.61 -4.69
C GLU A 16 -13.54 7.44 -4.25
N HIS A 17 -12.37 7.30 -4.88
CA HIS A 17 -11.46 6.17 -4.69
C HIS A 17 -10.24 6.52 -3.81
N GLY A 18 -10.14 7.77 -3.34
CA GLY A 18 -8.99 8.31 -2.62
C GLY A 18 -7.81 8.61 -3.55
N PHE A 19 -7.34 7.59 -4.28
CA PHE A 19 -6.32 7.72 -5.31
C PHE A 19 -6.61 6.81 -6.50
N VAL A 20 -6.32 7.32 -7.70
CA VAL A 20 -6.42 6.61 -8.98
C VAL A 20 -5.09 6.66 -9.71
N ILE A 21 -4.80 5.63 -10.50
CA ILE A 21 -3.55 5.53 -11.26
C ILE A 21 -3.78 5.95 -12.72
N GLY A 22 -2.81 6.66 -13.26
CA GLY A 22 -2.75 7.00 -14.67
C GLY A 22 -1.31 7.11 -15.14
N LYS A 23 -1.14 7.46 -16.42
CA LYS A 23 0.15 7.70 -17.05
C LYS A 23 0.27 9.17 -17.44
N ILE A 24 1.45 9.73 -17.23
CA ILE A 24 1.76 11.09 -17.68
C ILE A 24 1.78 11.10 -19.22
N GLN A 25 0.98 11.97 -19.81
CA GLN A 25 0.99 12.27 -21.25
C GLN A 25 1.82 13.51 -21.58
N ASP A 26 1.76 14.54 -20.75
CA ASP A 26 2.45 15.81 -20.97
C ASP A 26 2.81 16.48 -19.65
N ILE A 27 3.91 17.23 -19.65
CA ILE A 27 4.44 17.96 -18.49
C ILE A 27 4.69 19.42 -18.90
N THR A 28 4.02 20.34 -18.22
CA THR A 28 4.23 21.78 -18.32
C THR A 28 4.97 22.31 -17.08
N SER A 29 5.22 23.62 -16.98
CA SER A 29 5.92 24.23 -15.84
C SER A 29 5.25 23.94 -14.50
N ASP A 30 3.92 23.99 -14.47
CA ASP A 30 3.14 23.96 -13.22
C ASP A 30 2.19 22.76 -13.15
N ASN A 31 1.86 22.16 -14.30
CA ASN A 31 0.85 21.11 -14.39
C ASN A 31 1.34 19.90 -15.18
N ILE A 32 0.77 18.75 -14.86
CA ILE A 32 0.90 17.52 -15.64
C ILE A 32 -0.47 17.11 -16.19
N THR A 33 -0.46 16.56 -17.41
CA THR A 33 -1.62 15.94 -18.02
C THR A 33 -1.51 14.43 -17.85
N VAL A 34 -2.49 13.82 -17.18
CA VAL A 34 -2.49 12.40 -16.84
C VAL A 34 -3.66 11.70 -17.50
N GLN A 35 -3.35 10.66 -18.28
CA GLN A 35 -4.35 9.73 -18.79
C GLN A 35 -4.62 8.65 -17.75
N LEU A 36 -5.84 8.64 -17.20
CA LEU A 36 -6.26 7.61 -16.25
C LEU A 36 -6.43 6.25 -16.92
N ASN A 37 -6.19 5.18 -16.17
CA ASN A 37 -6.32 3.81 -16.65
C ASN A 37 -7.78 3.34 -16.84
N ASP A 38 -8.76 4.13 -16.40
CA ASP A 38 -10.19 3.81 -16.45
C ASP A 38 -10.92 4.46 -17.64
N ASN A 39 -10.18 4.85 -18.68
CA ASN A 39 -10.69 5.47 -19.90
C ASN A 39 -11.44 6.80 -19.69
N ARG A 40 -11.31 7.44 -18.53
CA ARG A 40 -11.77 8.82 -18.33
C ARG A 40 -10.96 9.79 -19.20
N LYS A 41 -11.51 11.00 -19.39
CA LYS A 41 -10.79 12.10 -20.04
C LYS A 41 -9.48 12.38 -19.29
N PRO A 42 -8.39 12.77 -20.00
CA PRO A 42 -7.17 13.21 -19.35
C PRO A 42 -7.45 14.28 -18.30
N LEU A 43 -6.79 14.16 -17.15
CA LEU A 43 -6.87 15.14 -16.08
C LEU A 43 -5.62 16.02 -16.11
N VAL A 44 -5.82 17.33 -16.00
CA VAL A 44 -4.74 18.29 -15.80
C VAL A 44 -4.69 18.60 -14.31
N VAL A 45 -3.55 18.34 -13.69
CA VAL A 45 -3.36 18.52 -12.25
C VAL A 45 -2.02 19.21 -11.97
N PRO A 46 -1.88 19.95 -10.85
CA PRO A 46 -0.59 20.54 -10.46
C PRO A 46 0.49 19.47 -10.33
N TYR A 47 1.73 19.78 -10.72
CA TYR A 47 2.86 18.85 -10.64
C TYR A 47 3.02 18.25 -9.24
N ASP A 48 2.92 19.08 -8.21
CA ASP A 48 3.09 18.69 -6.79
C ASP A 48 1.93 17.85 -6.23
N SER A 49 0.83 17.72 -6.97
CA SER A 49 -0.30 16.89 -6.57
C SER A 49 -0.19 15.43 -7.02
N ALA A 50 0.83 15.12 -7.82
CA ALA A 50 1.08 13.80 -8.37
C ALA A 50 2.02 12.99 -7.48
N PHE A 51 1.64 11.75 -7.18
CA PHE A 51 2.44 10.85 -6.37
C PHE A 51 3.11 9.82 -7.27
N GLN A 52 4.38 9.54 -6.98
CA GLN A 52 5.14 8.54 -7.72
C GLN A 52 4.52 7.16 -7.55
N ALA A 53 4.46 6.42 -8.66
CA ALA A 53 3.95 5.06 -8.69
C ALA A 53 4.97 4.12 -9.34
N GLU A 54 4.85 2.84 -9.01
CA GLU A 54 5.52 1.73 -9.65
C GLU A 54 4.49 0.68 -10.12
N GLU A 55 4.93 -0.55 -10.37
CA GLU A 55 4.02 -1.70 -10.51
C GLU A 55 3.07 -1.80 -9.30
N TYR A 56 1.77 -1.60 -9.56
CA TYR A 56 0.73 -1.46 -8.54
C TYR A 56 -0.08 -2.75 -8.32
N ASP A 57 0.35 -3.84 -8.96
CA ASP A 57 -0.24 -5.17 -8.94
C ASP A 57 0.31 -6.06 -7.81
N LYS A 58 1.39 -5.65 -7.16
CA LYS A 58 1.99 -6.34 -6.02
C LYS A 58 1.52 -5.74 -4.70
N ASP A 59 1.59 -6.57 -3.66
CA ASP A 59 1.44 -6.14 -2.27
C ASP A 59 2.64 -6.64 -1.46
N VAL A 60 2.94 -5.94 -0.37
CA VAL A 60 4.08 -6.19 0.50
C VAL A 60 3.63 -6.32 1.95
N ASP A 61 4.31 -7.18 2.69
CA ASP A 61 4.07 -7.40 4.11
C ASP A 61 4.52 -6.22 4.99
N ASP A 62 5.53 -5.47 4.54
CA ASP A 62 6.03 -4.24 5.19
C ASP A 62 5.97 -3.07 4.20
N ASN A 63 5.26 -2.00 4.55
CA ASN A 63 5.18 -0.80 3.71
C ASN A 63 6.53 -0.13 3.50
N CYS A 64 7.52 -0.35 4.37
CA CYS A 64 8.88 0.14 4.17
C CYS A 64 9.59 -0.51 2.97
N ALA A 65 9.05 -1.62 2.44
CA ALA A 65 9.56 -2.26 1.22
C ALA A 65 9.01 -1.68 -0.09
N LEU A 66 8.05 -0.74 -0.03
CA LEU A 66 7.54 -0.06 -1.22
C LEU A 66 8.63 0.84 -1.82
N MET A 67 8.79 0.84 -3.15
CA MET A 67 9.78 1.69 -3.82
C MET A 67 9.53 3.17 -3.55
N TYR A 68 8.26 3.56 -3.59
CA TYR A 68 7.80 4.89 -3.22
C TYR A 68 6.88 4.76 -2.03
N LEU A 69 7.34 5.15 -0.84
CA LEU A 69 6.49 5.22 0.35
C LEU A 69 5.78 6.58 0.38
N ASN A 70 4.52 6.59 -0.08
CA ASN A 70 3.65 7.75 -0.04
C ASN A 70 2.20 7.32 0.30
N GLU A 71 1.32 8.29 0.52
CA GLU A 71 -0.08 8.02 0.91
C GLU A 71 -0.82 7.13 -0.10
N ALA A 72 -0.56 7.30 -1.40
CA ALA A 72 -1.25 6.56 -2.45
C ALA A 72 -0.78 5.11 -2.52
N THR A 73 0.54 4.86 -2.46
CA THR A 73 1.10 3.51 -2.49
C THR A 73 0.77 2.73 -1.23
N LEU A 74 0.79 3.38 -0.06
CA LEU A 74 0.37 2.80 1.21
C LEU A 74 -1.11 2.40 1.16
N LEU A 75 -2.00 3.30 0.70
CA LEU A 75 -3.42 3.00 0.55
C LEU A 75 -3.65 1.84 -0.43
N ASN A 76 -2.93 1.81 -1.55
CA ASN A 76 -3.01 0.72 -2.51
C ASN A 76 -2.59 -0.61 -1.88
N ASN A 77 -1.46 -0.66 -1.18
CA ASN A 77 -0.98 -1.86 -0.51
C ASN A 77 -2.01 -2.41 0.48
N VAL A 78 -2.48 -1.53 1.38
CA VAL A 78 -3.54 -1.81 2.35
C VAL A 78 -4.80 -2.35 1.67
N ARG A 79 -5.29 -1.66 0.64
CA ARG A 79 -6.52 -2.04 -0.08
C ARG A 79 -6.39 -3.41 -0.74
N ARG A 80 -5.24 -3.72 -1.35
CA ARG A 80 -4.98 -5.01 -2.01
C ARG A 80 -4.94 -6.15 -0.99
N ARG A 81 -4.25 -5.96 0.12
CA ARG A 81 -4.16 -6.95 1.21
C ARG A 81 -5.53 -7.20 1.84
N TYR A 82 -6.29 -6.14 2.09
CA TYR A 82 -7.65 -6.25 2.62
C TYR A 82 -8.58 -7.06 1.71
N LYS A 83 -8.50 -6.85 0.38
CA LYS A 83 -9.25 -7.65 -0.61
C LYS A 83 -8.88 -9.15 -0.61
N LYS A 84 -7.70 -9.49 -0.07
CA LYS A 84 -7.21 -10.87 0.10
C LYS A 84 -7.46 -11.42 1.52
N ASP A 85 -8.26 -10.74 2.33
CA ASP A 85 -8.51 -11.06 3.74
C ASP A 85 -7.27 -11.02 4.64
N ILE A 86 -6.26 -10.25 4.23
CA ILE A 86 -5.05 -9.99 4.99
C ILE A 86 -5.17 -8.61 5.65
N ILE A 87 -5.47 -8.61 6.94
CA ILE A 87 -5.80 -7.38 7.69
C ILE A 87 -4.62 -6.74 8.42
N TYR A 88 -3.48 -7.43 8.45
CA TYR A 88 -2.28 -7.01 9.15
C TYR A 88 -1.19 -6.61 8.16
N ASN A 89 -0.48 -5.53 8.47
CA ASN A 89 0.60 -5.02 7.64
C ASN A 89 1.63 -4.31 8.51
N TYR A 90 2.92 -4.54 8.27
CA TYR A 90 3.98 -3.83 8.99
C TYR A 90 4.23 -2.43 8.41
N VAL A 91 4.71 -1.56 9.28
CA VAL A 91 5.47 -0.36 8.94
C VAL A 91 6.70 -0.39 9.85
N ALA A 92 7.78 -1.00 9.36
CA ALA A 92 8.94 -1.34 10.18
C ALA A 92 8.53 -2.11 11.45
N ASN A 93 8.67 -1.49 12.64
CA ASN A 93 8.33 -2.09 13.93
C ASN A 93 6.88 -1.88 14.39
N ILE A 94 6.07 -1.15 13.61
CA ILE A 94 4.65 -0.89 13.91
C ILE A 94 3.78 -1.87 13.12
N LEU A 95 2.68 -2.31 13.73
CA LEU A 95 1.66 -3.14 13.08
C LEU A 95 0.40 -2.32 12.82
N ILE A 96 0.01 -2.22 11.55
CA ILE A 96 -1.29 -1.70 11.12
C ILE A 96 -2.28 -2.86 11.09
N ALA A 97 -3.47 -2.65 11.67
CA ALA A 97 -4.58 -3.60 11.65
C ALA A 97 -5.84 -2.93 11.11
N ILE A 98 -6.52 -3.58 10.17
CA ILE A 98 -7.75 -3.06 9.57
C ILE A 98 -8.90 -3.98 9.95
N ASN A 99 -9.99 -3.41 10.48
CA ASN A 99 -11.14 -4.20 10.89
C ASN A 99 -11.81 -4.87 9.67
N PRO A 100 -11.87 -6.22 9.59
CA PRO A 100 -12.52 -6.92 8.48
C PRO A 100 -14.05 -6.81 8.48
N TYR A 101 -14.66 -6.44 9.61
CA TYR A 101 -16.13 -6.50 9.82
C TYR A 101 -16.75 -7.87 9.49
N LYS A 102 -15.94 -8.93 9.47
CA LYS A 102 -16.33 -10.32 9.24
C LYS A 102 -15.36 -11.24 9.98
N GLU A 103 -15.81 -12.46 10.21
CA GLU A 103 -14.95 -13.50 10.78
C GLU A 103 -13.91 -13.97 9.75
N LEU A 104 -12.64 -14.01 10.16
CA LEU A 104 -11.55 -14.59 9.38
C LEU A 104 -11.14 -15.93 10.00
N ARG A 105 -11.57 -17.03 9.38
CA ARG A 105 -11.32 -18.38 9.90
C ARG A 105 -9.83 -18.69 9.95
N GLY A 106 -9.36 -19.19 11.10
CA GLY A 106 -7.99 -19.69 11.28
C GLY A 106 -6.93 -18.62 11.62
N VAL A 107 -7.26 -17.33 11.55
CA VAL A 107 -6.30 -16.24 11.87
C VAL A 107 -5.87 -16.27 13.34
N TYR A 108 -6.81 -16.55 14.25
CA TYR A 108 -6.57 -16.56 15.71
C TYR A 108 -6.51 -17.97 16.32
N SER A 109 -6.13 -18.99 15.55
CA SER A 109 -6.04 -20.36 16.08
C SER A 109 -4.81 -20.57 16.96
N VAL A 110 -4.87 -21.57 17.85
CA VAL A 110 -3.72 -22.02 18.67
C VAL A 110 -2.56 -22.45 17.78
N ASP A 111 -2.83 -23.10 16.65
CA ASP A 111 -1.80 -23.53 15.71
C ASP A 111 -1.14 -22.33 15.03
N THR A 112 -1.91 -21.29 14.69
CA THR A 112 -1.35 -20.03 14.20
C THR A 112 -0.46 -19.39 15.26
N MET A 113 -0.92 -19.28 16.50
CA MET A 113 -0.13 -18.74 17.61
C MET A 113 1.21 -19.48 17.77
N LYS A 114 1.20 -20.82 17.76
CA LYS A 114 2.42 -21.63 17.88
C LYS A 114 3.45 -21.36 16.79
N LYS A 115 3.02 -21.01 15.56
CA LYS A 115 3.95 -20.67 14.46
C LYS A 115 4.75 -19.40 14.72
N TYR A 116 4.18 -18.43 15.45
CA TYR A 116 4.84 -17.17 15.77
C TYR A 116 5.73 -17.26 17.02
N ASN A 117 5.60 -18.32 17.82
CA ASN A 117 6.34 -18.45 19.07
C ASN A 117 7.86 -18.53 18.84
N GLY A 118 8.62 -17.69 19.54
CA GLY A 118 10.07 -17.61 19.44
C GLY A 118 10.61 -17.12 18.09
N LYS A 119 9.78 -16.49 17.25
CA LYS A 119 10.22 -15.91 15.97
C LYS A 119 10.49 -14.41 16.11
N SER A 120 11.61 -13.96 15.56
CA SER A 120 11.93 -12.54 15.44
C SER A 120 10.99 -11.81 14.47
N LEU A 121 10.86 -10.50 14.63
CA LEU A 121 10.06 -9.66 13.72
C LEU A 121 10.53 -9.82 12.27
N GLY A 122 9.59 -9.84 11.32
CA GLY A 122 9.89 -9.94 9.89
C GLY A 122 10.21 -11.35 9.38
N VAL A 123 10.41 -12.33 10.27
CA VAL A 123 10.56 -13.75 9.86
C VAL A 123 9.21 -14.35 9.43
N MET A 124 8.14 -13.93 10.12
CA MET A 124 6.78 -14.35 9.83
C MET A 124 5.97 -13.17 9.28
N PRO A 125 4.91 -13.43 8.49
CA PRO A 125 4.02 -12.39 7.99
C PRO A 125 3.43 -11.50 9.10
N PRO A 126 2.91 -10.32 8.77
CA PRO A 126 2.32 -9.40 9.74
C PRO A 126 1.19 -10.06 10.54
N HIS A 127 1.31 -10.05 11.86
CA HIS A 127 0.28 -10.58 12.74
C HIS A 127 0.41 -10.02 14.16
N VAL A 128 -0.71 -9.92 14.88
CA VAL A 128 -0.71 -9.50 16.30
C VAL A 128 0.15 -10.42 17.17
N PHE A 129 0.22 -11.72 16.86
CA PHE A 129 1.06 -12.67 17.59
C PHE A 129 2.55 -12.41 17.41
N ALA A 130 3.00 -11.89 16.26
CA ALA A 130 4.39 -11.49 16.07
C ALA A 130 4.78 -10.37 17.03
N ILE A 131 3.92 -9.35 17.18
CA ILE A 131 4.17 -8.23 18.10
C ILE A 131 4.03 -8.67 19.55
N GLY A 132 3.01 -9.46 19.87
CA GLY A 132 2.78 -9.96 21.23
C GLY A 132 3.96 -10.75 21.75
N MET A 133 4.43 -11.74 20.99
CA MET A 133 5.47 -12.67 21.45
C MET A 133 6.86 -12.07 21.57
N ILE A 134 7.20 -11.05 20.77
CA ILE A 134 8.49 -10.36 20.88
C ILE A 134 8.60 -9.60 22.21
N ASN A 135 7.49 -9.02 22.70
CA ASN A 135 7.49 -8.25 23.94
C ASN A 135 7.51 -9.12 25.22
N PHE A 136 7.46 -10.44 25.10
CA PHE A 136 7.52 -11.38 26.22
C PHE A 136 8.85 -12.15 26.32
N ASN A 137 9.84 -11.81 25.48
CA ASN A 137 11.18 -12.41 25.50
C ASN A 137 12.20 -11.51 26.22
#